data_AF-A0A953IE70-F1
#
_entry.id   AF-A0A953IE70-F1
#
_cell.length_a   1.000
_cell.length_b   1.000
_cell.length_c   1.000
_cell.angle_alpha   90.00
_cell.angle_beta   90.00
_cell.angle_gamma   90.00
#
_symmetry.space_group_name_H-M   'P 1'
#
loop_
_entity.id
_entity.type
_entity.pdbx_description
1 polymer ?
#
loop_
_entity_poly.entity_id
_entity_poly.type
_entity_poly.pdbx_seq_one_letter_code
_entity_poly.pdbx_strand_id
1 'polypeptide(L)'
;MNRSLSPCPAAVVLAALLFPSTLPAVAPPAAVDPARPPVEITDLPGVERKIYLDGRVYISGQPTAETLAELRRRGVTAVVNVRTAEEMADREQVPYDEAALAAELGLDYVHVPIGGVDHPFRPEVLDRLADVLARHSGPVLLHCTVGYRASWVWTGYLARDLGLPVDQALARGESMAISRHPLGLLLDRPLRIELGEPPAAAGTLAAPVEIAPGTWLLAGVFAPGRQPDGNSVLLEAPGGWVVVDTGRHLDHTRALVEFARNRKRPIAAIVNSHWHLDHLGGNALLRREFPALEVIASGAFD
;
A
#
# COMPACT_ATOMS: atom_id res chain seq x y z
N MET A 1 23.60 -19.54 -87.66
CA MET A 1 24.08 -19.81 -86.30
C MET A 1 24.17 -18.47 -85.56
N ASN A 2 23.24 -18.20 -84.65
CA ASN A 2 23.44 -17.32 -83.48
C ASN A 2 22.16 -17.35 -82.65
N ARG A 3 22.19 -18.08 -81.53
CA ARG A 3 21.10 -18.08 -80.54
C ARG A 3 21.52 -17.17 -79.39
N SER A 4 20.71 -16.14 -79.18
CA SER A 4 20.73 -15.21 -78.06
C SER A 4 20.50 -15.95 -76.73
N LEU A 5 21.34 -15.66 -75.73
CA LEU A 5 21.13 -16.04 -74.34
C LEU A 5 21.14 -14.76 -73.49
N SER A 6 19.98 -14.45 -72.90
CA SER A 6 19.82 -13.43 -71.85
C SER A 6 20.41 -13.91 -70.52
N PRO A 7 20.97 -13.02 -69.68
CA PRO A 7 21.41 -13.39 -68.34
C PRO A 7 20.26 -13.36 -67.31
N CYS A 8 20.35 -14.27 -66.35
CA CYS A 8 19.47 -14.50 -65.21
C CYS A 8 19.62 -13.39 -64.13
N PRO A 9 18.59 -13.03 -63.33
CA PRO A 9 18.74 -12.04 -62.28
C PRO A 9 19.37 -12.66 -61.02
N ALA A 10 20.28 -11.93 -60.37
CA ALA A 10 20.91 -12.31 -59.12
C ALA A 10 19.92 -12.22 -57.95
N ALA A 11 19.76 -13.31 -57.18
CA ALA A 11 19.03 -13.32 -55.93
C ALA A 11 19.87 -12.69 -54.80
N VAL A 12 19.36 -11.63 -54.18
CA VAL A 12 19.93 -11.03 -52.97
C VAL A 12 19.40 -11.81 -51.76
N VAL A 13 20.28 -12.47 -51.02
CA VAL A 13 19.97 -13.12 -49.75
C VAL A 13 20.16 -12.09 -48.62
N LEU A 14 19.07 -11.67 -47.98
CA LEU A 14 19.09 -10.80 -46.82
C LEU A 14 19.29 -11.66 -45.56
N ALA A 15 20.49 -11.63 -44.97
CA ALA A 15 20.76 -12.30 -43.70
C ALA A 15 20.18 -11.47 -42.55
N ALA A 16 19.10 -11.95 -41.94
CA ALA A 16 18.56 -11.38 -40.70
C ALA A 16 19.50 -11.73 -39.53
N LEU A 17 20.22 -10.73 -39.02
CA LEU A 17 20.98 -10.83 -37.78
C LEU A 17 20.01 -10.88 -36.60
N LEU A 18 19.76 -12.08 -36.09
CA LEU A 18 19.05 -12.30 -34.82
C LEU A 18 19.99 -11.92 -33.68
N PHE A 19 19.79 -10.74 -33.09
CA PHE A 19 20.39 -10.41 -31.80
C PHE A 19 19.63 -11.20 -30.72
N PRO A 20 20.31 -12.00 -29.88
CA PRO A 20 19.66 -12.62 -28.75
C PRO A 20 19.22 -11.51 -27.80
N SER A 21 17.91 -11.33 -27.66
CA SER A 21 17.32 -10.48 -26.63
C SER A 21 17.55 -11.16 -25.28
N THR A 22 18.69 -10.88 -24.66
CA THR A 22 18.90 -11.18 -23.24
C THR A 22 18.05 -10.20 -22.45
N LEU A 23 16.93 -10.67 -21.90
CA LEU A 23 16.26 -9.97 -20.81
C LEU A 23 17.29 -9.69 -19.71
N PRO A 24 17.37 -8.47 -19.15
CA PRO A 24 18.28 -8.20 -18.06
C PRO A 24 17.97 -9.18 -16.93
N ALA A 25 19.01 -9.89 -16.46
CA ALA A 25 18.90 -10.74 -15.30
C ALA A 25 18.39 -9.88 -14.13
N VAL A 26 17.23 -10.22 -13.58
CA VAL A 26 16.70 -9.61 -12.36
C VAL A 26 17.79 -9.77 -11.30
N ALA A 27 18.30 -8.65 -10.79
CA ALA A 27 19.29 -8.69 -9.72
C ALA A 27 18.70 -9.49 -8.54
N PRO A 28 19.49 -10.32 -7.85
CA PRO A 28 18.99 -11.03 -6.69
C PRO A 28 18.36 -10.03 -5.71
N PRO A 29 17.26 -10.39 -5.03
CA PRO A 29 16.64 -9.52 -4.02
C PRO A 29 17.71 -9.08 -3.02
N ALA A 30 17.51 -7.92 -2.38
CA ALA A 30 18.45 -7.45 -1.36
C ALA A 30 18.60 -8.55 -0.30
N ALA A 31 19.65 -9.36 -0.40
CA ALA A 31 19.81 -10.56 0.40
C ALA A 31 20.22 -10.11 1.80
N VAL A 32 19.23 -9.96 2.67
CA VAL A 32 19.44 -9.67 4.08
C VAL A 32 19.55 -11.01 4.78
N ASP A 33 20.68 -11.25 5.44
CA ASP A 33 20.85 -12.40 6.31
C ASP A 33 20.02 -12.17 7.59
N PRO A 34 18.95 -12.94 7.84
CA PRO A 34 18.09 -12.76 9.01
C PRO A 34 18.86 -12.87 10.34
N ALA A 35 19.99 -13.58 10.38
CA ALA A 35 20.82 -13.76 11.56
C ALA A 35 21.77 -12.58 11.84
N ARG A 36 21.98 -11.67 10.89
CA ARG A 36 22.89 -10.51 11.05
C ARG A 36 22.10 -9.22 11.22
N PRO A 37 22.27 -8.49 12.34
CA PRO A 37 21.58 -7.22 12.54
C PRO A 37 22.16 -6.13 11.61
N PRO A 38 21.42 -5.04 11.39
CA PRO A 38 21.94 -3.84 10.76
C PRO A 38 23.23 -3.35 11.43
N VAL A 39 24.19 -2.88 10.63
CA VAL A 39 25.49 -2.40 11.11
C VAL A 39 25.52 -0.88 11.07
N GLU A 40 25.83 -0.23 12.19
CA GLU A 40 26.08 1.22 12.23
C GLU A 40 27.40 1.54 11.52
N ILE A 41 27.36 2.48 10.58
CA ILE A 41 28.50 2.95 9.82
C ILE A 41 28.98 4.26 10.43
N THR A 42 30.19 4.25 10.99
CA THR A 42 30.74 5.35 11.80
C THR A 42 31.89 6.09 11.12
N ASP A 43 32.32 5.63 9.94
CA ASP A 43 33.49 6.12 9.21
C ASP A 43 33.13 6.99 7.99
N LEU A 44 31.88 7.45 7.91
CA LEU A 44 31.40 8.35 6.87
C LEU A 44 31.59 9.81 7.30
N PRO A 45 32.10 10.70 6.44
CA PRO A 45 32.25 12.11 6.75
C PRO A 45 30.91 12.85 6.68
N GLY A 46 30.81 13.97 7.39
CA GLY A 46 29.62 14.84 7.34
C GLY A 46 28.35 14.17 7.85
N VAL A 47 28.46 13.18 8.73
CA VAL A 47 27.32 12.44 9.26
C VAL A 47 26.78 13.11 10.53
N GLU A 48 25.68 13.83 10.39
CA GLU A 48 24.97 14.42 11.54
C GLU A 48 24.04 13.43 12.24
N ARG A 49 23.61 12.38 11.53
CA ARG A 49 22.67 11.36 12.01
C ARG A 49 23.22 9.98 11.70
N LYS A 50 23.06 9.04 12.63
CA LYS A 50 23.51 7.65 12.44
C LYS A 50 23.06 7.07 11.10
N ILE A 51 23.97 6.34 10.47
CA ILE A 51 23.74 5.63 9.21
C ILE A 51 23.91 4.15 9.50
N TYR A 52 22.96 3.35 9.04
CA TYR A 52 23.00 1.90 9.17
C TYR A 52 23.08 1.26 7.80
N LEU A 53 23.75 0.11 7.71
CA LEU A 53 23.76 -0.74 6.54
C LEU A 53 23.10 -2.07 6.89
N ASP A 54 22.06 -2.45 6.14
CA ASP A 54 21.43 -3.76 6.23
C ASP A 54 21.35 -4.40 4.84
N GLY A 55 22.02 -5.54 4.67
CA GLY A 55 22.28 -6.12 3.36
C GLY A 55 23.07 -5.14 2.47
N ARG A 56 22.38 -4.52 1.50
CA ARG A 56 22.93 -3.51 0.58
C ARG A 56 22.23 -2.17 0.65
N VAL A 57 21.40 -1.94 1.67
CA VAL A 57 20.66 -0.70 1.83
C VAL A 57 21.27 0.10 2.97
N TYR A 58 21.71 1.32 2.65
CA TYR A 58 22.05 2.31 3.65
C TYR A 58 20.77 3.00 4.11
N ILE A 59 20.55 3.10 5.42
CA ILE A 59 19.41 3.76 6.05
C ILE A 59 19.94 4.93 6.87
N SER A 60 19.48 6.15 6.57
CA SER A 60 19.99 7.35 7.25
C SER A 60 18.95 8.45 7.48
N GLY A 61 19.33 9.42 8.31
CA GLY A 61 18.79 10.79 8.23
C GLY A 61 19.28 11.53 6.98
N GLN A 62 19.10 12.84 6.95
CA GLN A 62 19.47 13.67 5.79
C GLN A 62 20.98 13.55 5.54
N PRO A 63 21.43 13.02 4.38
CA PRO A 63 22.85 13.02 4.05
C PRO A 63 23.33 14.45 3.80
N THR A 64 24.61 14.71 4.07
CA THR A 64 25.29 15.90 3.54
C THR A 64 25.81 15.62 2.12
N ALA A 65 26.15 16.67 1.39
CA ALA A 65 26.76 16.55 0.06
C ALA A 65 28.06 15.70 0.09
N GLU A 66 28.86 15.83 1.15
CA GLU A 66 30.08 15.05 1.34
C GLU A 66 29.78 13.57 1.59
N THR A 67 28.80 13.28 2.46
CA THR A 67 28.34 11.89 2.69
C THR A 67 27.84 11.27 1.40
N LEU A 68 27.08 12.00 0.58
CA LEU A 68 26.54 11.48 -0.68
C LEU A 68 27.65 11.13 -1.69
N ALA A 69 28.67 12.00 -1.80
CA ALA A 69 29.83 11.75 -2.64
C ALA A 69 30.66 10.54 -2.14
N GLU A 70 30.82 10.38 -0.83
CA GLU A 70 31.51 9.22 -0.25
C GLU A 70 30.73 7.92 -0.47
N LEU A 71 29.41 7.93 -0.29
CA LEU A 71 28.57 6.77 -0.57
C LEU A 71 28.67 6.35 -2.04
N ARG A 72 28.75 7.31 -2.97
CA ARG A 72 29.02 7.02 -4.38
C ARG A 72 30.38 6.35 -4.59
N ARG A 73 31.43 6.78 -3.88
CA ARG A 73 32.76 6.14 -3.91
C ARG A 73 32.74 4.72 -3.35
N ARG A 74 31.89 4.46 -2.35
CA ARG A 74 31.63 3.12 -1.78
C ARG A 74 30.73 2.25 -2.66
N GLY A 75 30.34 2.74 -3.84
CA GLY A 75 29.61 1.98 -4.84
C GLY A 75 28.09 2.09 -4.76
N VAL A 76 27.54 3.00 -3.94
CA VAL A 76 26.10 3.30 -3.97
C VAL A 76 25.71 3.74 -5.39
N THR A 77 24.61 3.20 -5.91
CA THR A 77 24.14 3.46 -7.28
C THR A 77 22.82 4.23 -7.34
N ALA A 78 22.07 4.27 -6.25
CA ALA A 78 20.79 4.98 -6.19
C ALA A 78 20.52 5.61 -4.81
N VAL A 79 19.68 6.64 -4.82
CA VAL A 79 19.17 7.35 -3.64
C VAL A 79 17.65 7.32 -3.67
N VAL A 80 17.05 6.88 -2.58
CA VAL A 80 15.61 6.92 -2.31
C VAL A 80 15.37 7.91 -1.19
N ASN A 81 14.86 9.08 -1.56
CA ASN A 81 14.49 10.14 -0.63
C ASN A 81 12.99 10.06 -0.32
N VAL A 82 12.64 9.91 0.96
CA VAL A 82 11.23 9.89 1.41
C VAL A 82 10.79 11.14 2.18
N ARG A 83 11.60 12.21 2.17
CA ARG A 83 11.20 13.54 2.66
C ARG A 83 10.19 14.18 1.72
N THR A 84 9.40 15.13 2.21
CA THR A 84 8.48 15.90 1.35
C THR A 84 9.25 16.91 0.49
N ALA A 85 8.59 17.45 -0.55
CA ALA A 85 9.20 18.47 -1.40
C ALA A 85 9.47 19.76 -0.61
N GLU A 86 8.60 20.11 0.33
CA GLU A 86 8.73 21.28 1.21
C GLU A 86 9.95 21.13 2.12
N GLU A 87 10.14 19.94 2.70
CA GLU A 87 11.32 19.62 3.51
C GLU A 87 12.64 19.74 2.72
N MET A 88 12.61 19.39 1.42
CA MET A 88 13.79 19.47 0.54
C MET A 88 14.02 20.86 -0.05
N ALA A 89 12.99 21.72 -0.04
CA ALA A 89 13.08 23.12 -0.47
C ALA A 89 13.63 24.04 0.64
N ASP A 90 13.57 23.62 1.91
CA ASP A 90 14.14 24.34 3.04
C ASP A 90 15.68 24.32 2.97
N ARG A 91 16.27 25.45 2.58
CA ARG A 91 17.73 25.62 2.43
C ARG A 91 18.47 25.83 3.76
N GLU A 92 17.77 26.11 4.84
CA GLU A 92 18.38 26.13 6.18
C GLU A 92 18.61 24.70 6.68
N GLN A 93 17.69 23.78 6.36
CA GLN A 93 17.81 22.37 6.72
C GLN A 93 18.55 21.52 5.69
N VAL A 94 18.43 21.84 4.40
CA VAL A 94 19.07 21.13 3.29
C VAL A 94 19.84 22.15 2.44
N PRO A 95 21.10 22.46 2.80
CA PRO A 95 21.85 23.58 2.23
C PRO A 95 22.40 23.31 0.82
N TYR A 96 21.88 22.30 0.11
CA TYR A 96 22.29 21.93 -1.24
C TYR A 96 21.13 21.32 -2.03
N ASP A 97 21.25 21.27 -3.36
CA ASP A 97 20.30 20.55 -4.22
C ASP A 97 20.74 19.08 -4.33
N GLU A 98 20.08 18.23 -3.55
CA GLU A 98 20.38 16.79 -3.50
C GLU A 98 20.11 16.08 -4.82
N ALA A 99 19.04 16.44 -5.53
CA ALA A 99 18.69 15.82 -6.80
C ALA A 99 19.70 16.18 -7.90
N ALA A 100 20.12 17.44 -7.94
CA ALA A 100 21.16 17.89 -8.86
C ALA A 100 22.51 17.21 -8.55
N LEU A 101 22.92 17.16 -7.28
CA LEU A 101 24.17 16.51 -6.88
C LEU A 101 24.14 15.00 -7.17
N ALA A 102 23.01 14.33 -6.92
CA ALA A 102 22.84 12.91 -7.25
C ALA A 102 23.02 12.69 -8.76
N ALA A 103 22.44 13.54 -9.60
CA ALA A 103 22.61 13.48 -11.05
C ALA A 103 24.07 13.69 -11.47
N GLU A 104 24.78 14.67 -10.90
CA GLU A 104 26.21 14.92 -11.15
C GLU A 104 27.10 13.73 -10.77
N LEU A 105 26.76 13.04 -9.67
CA LEU A 105 27.46 11.84 -9.20
C LEU A 105 27.09 10.56 -9.96
N GLY A 106 26.13 10.65 -10.89
CA GLY A 106 25.61 9.51 -11.65
C GLY A 106 24.82 8.52 -10.78
N LEU A 107 24.15 9.01 -9.73
CA LEU A 107 23.24 8.26 -8.88
C LEU A 107 21.82 8.35 -9.46
N ASP A 108 21.11 7.22 -9.49
CA ASP A 108 19.67 7.23 -9.77
C ASP A 108 18.92 7.80 -8.57
N TYR A 109 18.31 8.97 -8.76
CA TYR A 109 17.60 9.68 -7.71
C TYR A 109 16.09 9.42 -7.78
N VAL A 110 15.55 8.90 -6.69
CA VAL A 110 14.15 8.54 -6.56
C VAL A 110 13.53 9.27 -5.37
N HIS A 111 12.60 10.17 -5.67
CA HIS A 111 11.84 10.91 -4.65
C HIS A 111 10.45 10.30 -4.48
N VAL A 112 10.15 9.82 -3.26
CA VAL A 112 8.85 9.22 -2.91
C VAL A 112 8.40 9.77 -1.56
N PRO A 113 7.70 10.90 -1.53
CA PRO A 113 7.45 11.61 -0.29
C PRO A 113 6.57 10.80 0.67
N ILE A 114 6.91 10.91 1.96
CA ILE A 114 6.10 10.50 3.10
C ILE A 114 6.04 11.67 4.09
N GLY A 115 4.88 12.25 4.32
CA GLY A 115 4.67 13.31 5.28
C GLY A 115 3.29 13.95 5.16
N GLY A 116 2.78 14.46 6.28
CA GLY A 116 1.47 15.11 6.32
C GLY A 116 0.32 14.17 5.91
N VAL A 117 -0.81 14.79 5.58
CA VAL A 117 -2.02 14.08 5.11
C VAL A 117 -1.95 13.70 3.64
N ASP A 118 -1.20 14.47 2.84
CA ASP A 118 -1.13 14.31 1.39
C ASP A 118 -0.22 13.16 0.95
N HIS A 119 0.74 12.78 1.79
CA HIS A 119 1.70 11.72 1.52
C HIS A 119 1.80 10.72 2.68
N PRO A 120 0.74 9.95 2.97
CA PRO A 120 0.79 8.93 4.02
C PRO A 120 1.74 7.79 3.66
N PHE A 121 2.10 6.99 4.68
CA PHE A 121 2.65 5.66 4.44
C PHE A 121 1.65 4.84 3.63
N ARG A 122 2.12 4.24 2.53
CA ARG A 122 1.28 3.52 1.57
C ARG A 122 2.09 2.46 0.82
N PRO A 123 1.46 1.37 0.33
CA PRO A 123 2.16 0.26 -0.32
C PRO A 123 3.05 0.67 -1.51
N GLU A 124 2.65 1.70 -2.23
CA GLU A 124 3.35 2.18 -3.44
C GLU A 124 4.78 2.66 -3.14
N VAL A 125 5.07 3.06 -1.89
CA VAL A 125 6.44 3.40 -1.49
C VAL A 125 7.34 2.17 -1.53
N LEU A 126 6.82 1.03 -1.06
CA LEU A 126 7.57 -0.23 -1.06
C LEU A 126 7.73 -0.75 -2.48
N ASP A 127 6.73 -0.59 -3.35
CA ASP A 127 6.83 -0.94 -4.78
C ASP A 127 7.97 -0.15 -5.44
N ARG A 128 8.02 1.16 -5.17
CA ARG A 128 9.09 2.00 -5.72
C ARG A 128 10.47 1.63 -5.17
N LEU A 129 10.56 1.28 -3.88
CA LEU A 129 11.82 0.77 -3.31
C LEU A 129 12.21 -0.57 -3.95
N ALA A 130 11.27 -1.50 -4.11
CA ALA A 130 11.49 -2.80 -4.76
C ALA A 130 12.01 -2.63 -6.18
N ASP A 131 11.41 -1.71 -6.96
CA ASP A 131 11.88 -1.37 -8.31
C ASP A 131 13.30 -0.83 -8.32
N VAL A 132 13.68 -0.02 -7.31
CA VAL A 132 15.05 0.53 -7.19
C VAL A 132 16.03 -0.60 -6.93
N LEU A 133 15.72 -1.47 -5.97
CA LEU A 133 16.57 -2.59 -5.62
C LEU A 133 16.67 -3.60 -6.77
N ALA A 134 15.60 -3.85 -7.53
CA ALA A 134 15.63 -4.80 -8.63
C ALA A 134 16.54 -4.35 -9.80
N ARG A 135 16.56 -3.05 -10.12
CA ARG A 135 17.32 -2.50 -11.26
C ARG A 135 18.77 -2.12 -10.94
N HIS A 136 19.10 -2.00 -9.65
CA HIS A 136 20.45 -1.65 -9.18
C HIS A 136 21.09 -2.84 -8.48
N SER A 137 22.23 -3.31 -8.95
CA SER A 137 22.99 -4.38 -8.27
C SER A 137 23.83 -3.87 -7.09
N GLY A 138 24.26 -2.61 -7.13
CA GLY A 138 25.04 -1.95 -6.08
C GLY A 138 24.18 -1.53 -4.86
N PRO A 139 24.83 -1.02 -3.80
CA PRO A 139 24.12 -0.49 -2.65
C PRO A 139 23.21 0.70 -2.97
N VAL A 140 22.15 0.86 -2.18
CA VAL A 140 21.15 1.93 -2.33
C VAL A 140 21.06 2.72 -1.02
N LEU A 141 21.00 4.04 -1.10
CA LEU A 141 20.70 4.90 0.04
C LEU A 141 19.19 5.10 0.16
N LEU A 142 18.62 4.87 1.33
CA LEU A 142 17.24 5.19 1.69
C LEU A 142 17.27 6.15 2.89
N HIS A 143 16.71 7.35 2.74
CA HIS A 143 16.79 8.36 3.79
C HIS A 143 15.54 9.22 3.96
N CYS A 144 15.44 9.82 5.15
CA CYS A 144 14.51 10.92 5.44
C CYS A 144 15.22 12.00 6.26
N THR A 145 14.54 12.78 7.10
CA THR A 145 15.20 13.79 7.97
C THR A 145 16.10 13.15 9.03
N VAL A 146 15.58 12.18 9.80
CA VAL A 146 16.27 11.60 10.97
C VAL A 146 16.38 10.06 10.92
N GLY A 147 16.04 9.44 9.78
CA GLY A 147 16.08 7.99 9.60
C GLY A 147 14.83 7.23 10.04
N TYR A 148 13.89 7.87 10.76
CA TYR A 148 12.67 7.21 11.24
C TYR A 148 11.77 6.66 10.12
N ARG A 149 11.37 7.51 9.17
CA ARG A 149 10.53 7.09 8.02
C ARG A 149 11.26 6.08 7.14
N ALA A 150 12.54 6.32 6.87
CA ALA A 150 13.40 5.41 6.12
C ALA A 150 13.48 4.02 6.77
N SER A 151 13.63 3.94 8.10
CA SER A 151 13.64 2.68 8.83
C SER A 151 12.30 1.95 8.73
N TRP A 152 11.17 2.66 8.83
CA TRP A 152 9.84 2.05 8.63
C TRP A 152 9.62 1.53 7.22
N VAL A 153 10.07 2.27 6.20
CA VAL A 153 10.03 1.82 4.80
C VAL A 153 10.86 0.55 4.62
N TRP A 154 12.07 0.50 5.19
CA TRP A 154 12.91 -0.69 5.15
C TRP A 154 12.27 -1.88 5.89
N THR A 155 11.76 -1.67 7.10
CA THR A 155 11.02 -2.70 7.87
C THR A 155 9.82 -3.23 7.09
N GLY A 156 9.07 -2.37 6.41
CA GLY A 156 7.97 -2.77 5.54
C GLY A 156 8.42 -3.66 4.37
N TYR A 157 9.52 -3.28 3.71
CA TYR A 157 10.11 -4.07 2.63
C TYR A 157 10.61 -5.44 3.11
N LEU A 158 11.30 -5.49 4.26
CA LEU A 158 11.77 -6.74 4.87
C LEU A 158 10.60 -7.71 5.12
N ALA A 159 9.49 -7.22 5.67
CA ALA A 159 8.33 -8.04 5.96
C ALA A 159 7.58 -8.46 4.69
N ARG A 160 7.30 -7.51 3.80
CA ARG A 160 6.44 -7.73 2.63
C ARG A 160 7.15 -8.43 1.49
N ASP A 161 8.34 -7.95 1.11
CA ASP A 161 9.03 -8.36 -0.11
C ASP A 161 10.06 -9.47 0.16
N LEU A 162 10.66 -9.50 1.37
CA LEU A 162 11.58 -10.57 1.78
C LEU A 162 10.94 -11.63 2.69
N GLY A 163 9.68 -11.43 3.10
CA GLY A 163 8.92 -12.41 3.89
C GLY A 163 9.45 -12.62 5.31
N LEU A 164 10.20 -11.67 5.88
CA LEU A 164 10.62 -11.76 7.27
C LEU A 164 9.38 -11.70 8.18
N PRO A 165 9.33 -12.50 9.27
CA PRO A 165 8.33 -12.33 10.31
C PRO A 165 8.31 -10.88 10.81
N VAL A 166 7.11 -10.33 11.00
CA VAL A 166 6.93 -8.88 11.28
C VAL A 166 7.64 -8.47 12.57
N ASP A 167 7.63 -9.33 13.59
CA ASP A 167 8.37 -9.11 14.84
C ASP A 167 9.88 -9.00 14.61
N GLN A 168 10.46 -9.83 13.72
CA GLN A 168 11.87 -9.74 13.35
C GLN A 168 12.17 -8.49 12.53
N ALA A 169 11.30 -8.14 11.57
CA ALA A 169 11.46 -6.92 10.77
C ALA A 169 11.34 -5.65 11.64
N LEU A 170 10.45 -5.65 12.63
CA LEU A 170 10.31 -4.58 13.62
C LEU A 170 11.54 -4.48 14.51
N ALA A 171 12.04 -5.59 15.05
CA ALA A 171 13.24 -5.60 15.89
C ALA A 171 14.47 -5.03 15.15
N ARG A 172 14.60 -5.33 13.85
CA ARG A 172 15.63 -4.72 12.98
C ARG A 172 15.43 -3.22 12.86
N GLY A 173 14.22 -2.77 12.57
CA GLY A 173 13.87 -1.34 12.54
C GLY A 173 14.21 -0.60 13.83
N GLU A 174 13.89 -1.21 14.98
CA GLU A 174 14.15 -0.70 16.33
C GLU A 174 15.65 -0.62 16.68
N SER A 175 16.48 -1.49 16.09
CA SER A 175 17.94 -1.40 16.22
C SER A 175 18.55 -0.23 15.44
N MET A 176 17.79 0.41 14.55
CA MET A 176 18.24 1.53 13.74
C MET A 176 17.70 2.88 14.25
N ALA A 177 16.59 3.36 13.68
CA ALA A 177 16.01 4.66 13.98
C ALA A 177 14.51 4.61 14.32
N ILE A 178 13.90 3.41 14.42
CA ILE A 178 12.56 3.28 14.98
C ILE A 178 12.65 3.33 16.51
N SER A 179 12.09 4.37 17.11
CA SER A 179 11.96 4.44 18.57
C SER A 179 11.03 3.33 19.08
N ARG A 180 11.37 2.72 20.21
CA ARG A 180 10.48 1.78 20.91
C ARG A 180 9.12 2.42 21.16
N HIS A 181 8.07 1.61 21.05
CA HIS A 181 6.70 2.05 21.30
C HIS A 181 6.56 2.66 22.71
N PRO A 182 5.93 3.84 22.87
CA PRO A 182 5.82 4.52 24.17
C PRO A 182 5.22 3.65 25.28
N LEU A 183 4.20 2.85 24.96
CA LEU A 183 3.63 1.91 25.92
C LEU A 183 4.64 0.84 26.40
N GLY A 184 5.55 0.37 25.55
CA GLY A 184 6.60 -0.57 25.96
C GLY A 184 7.59 0.08 26.91
N LEU A 185 7.93 1.36 26.67
CA LEU A 185 8.77 2.15 27.57
C LEU A 185 8.08 2.36 28.93
N LEU A 186 6.80 2.73 28.94
CA LEU A 186 6.02 2.93 30.16
C LEU A 186 5.85 1.64 30.98
N LEU A 187 5.77 0.49 30.30
CA LEU A 187 5.62 -0.81 30.95
C LEU A 187 6.97 -1.49 31.28
N ASP A 188 8.10 -0.83 30.97
CA ASP A 188 9.47 -1.37 31.08
C ASP A 188 9.60 -2.80 30.53
N ARG A 189 8.94 -3.08 29.39
CA ARG A 189 8.95 -4.40 28.76
C ARG A 189 8.72 -4.30 27.25
N PRO A 190 9.27 -5.22 26.45
CA PRO A 190 8.99 -5.26 25.02
C PRO A 190 7.50 -5.55 24.79
N LEU A 191 6.92 -4.87 23.80
CA LEU A 191 5.59 -5.23 23.30
C LEU A 191 5.75 -6.32 22.25
N ARG A 192 4.94 -7.37 22.37
CA ARG A 192 4.72 -8.29 21.26
C ARG A 192 3.51 -7.81 20.50
N ILE A 193 3.72 -7.47 19.23
CA ILE A 193 2.63 -7.20 18.30
C ILE A 193 2.36 -8.52 17.59
N GLU A 194 1.31 -9.21 18.03
CA GLU A 194 0.76 -10.33 17.28
C GLU A 194 -0.20 -9.74 16.26
N LEU A 195 0.24 -9.69 15.00
CA LEU A 195 -0.70 -9.58 13.91
C LEU A 195 -1.48 -10.89 13.90
N GLY A 196 -2.66 -10.89 14.52
CA GLY A 196 -3.61 -11.96 14.25
C GLY A 196 -3.81 -12.02 12.74
N GLU A 197 -3.92 -13.23 12.17
CA GLU A 197 -4.65 -13.33 10.92
C GLU A 197 -5.97 -12.59 11.14
N PRO A 198 -6.44 -11.75 10.18
CA PRO A 198 -7.83 -11.33 10.24
C PRO A 198 -8.62 -12.62 10.43
N PRO A 199 -9.39 -12.75 11.52
CA PRO A 199 -10.03 -14.02 11.83
C PRO A 199 -10.74 -14.48 10.57
N ALA A 200 -10.43 -15.71 10.13
CA ALA A 200 -11.08 -16.32 8.98
C ALA A 200 -12.57 -15.99 9.09
N ALA A 201 -13.07 -15.22 8.11
CA ALA A 201 -14.31 -14.44 8.19
C ALA A 201 -15.35 -15.08 9.11
N ALA A 202 -15.37 -14.65 10.38
CA ALA A 202 -16.41 -15.06 11.30
C ALA A 202 -17.67 -14.26 10.91
N GLY A 203 -18.50 -14.88 10.08
CA GLY A 203 -19.73 -14.33 9.54
C GLY A 203 -19.63 -14.08 8.05
N THR A 204 -19.85 -15.11 7.23
CA THR A 204 -20.30 -14.88 5.86
C THR A 204 -21.69 -14.25 5.93
N LEU A 205 -21.91 -13.15 5.21
CA LEU A 205 -23.24 -12.58 5.07
C LEU A 205 -24.17 -13.65 4.47
N ALA A 206 -25.13 -14.12 5.27
CA ALA A 206 -26.14 -15.07 4.81
C ALA A 206 -27.18 -14.36 3.93
N ALA A 207 -27.84 -15.11 3.05
CA ALA A 207 -28.98 -14.58 2.31
C ALA A 207 -30.14 -14.22 3.27
N PRO A 208 -31.00 -13.25 2.91
CA PRO A 208 -32.17 -12.93 3.72
C PRO A 208 -33.09 -14.15 3.91
N VAL A 209 -33.57 -14.36 5.14
CA VAL A 209 -34.45 -15.47 5.52
C VAL A 209 -35.83 -14.97 5.91
N GLU A 210 -36.90 -15.69 5.53
CA GLU A 210 -38.25 -15.33 5.94
C GLU A 210 -38.45 -15.71 7.42
N ILE A 211 -38.82 -14.75 8.25
CA ILE A 211 -39.03 -14.95 9.69
C ILE A 211 -40.51 -14.92 10.08
N ALA A 212 -41.35 -14.35 9.22
CA ALA A 212 -42.81 -14.38 9.28
C ALA A 212 -43.37 -14.10 7.87
N PRO A 213 -44.64 -14.41 7.56
CA PRO A 213 -45.21 -14.15 6.24
C PRO A 213 -44.97 -12.72 5.75
N GLY A 214 -44.26 -12.57 4.64
CA GLY A 214 -43.93 -11.27 4.05
C GLY A 214 -42.88 -10.46 4.83
N THR A 215 -42.19 -11.06 5.80
CA THR A 215 -41.17 -10.42 6.64
C THR A 215 -39.87 -11.21 6.58
N TRP A 216 -38.82 -10.56 6.09
CA TRP A 216 -37.52 -11.17 5.86
C TRP A 216 -36.43 -10.48 6.67
N LEU A 217 -35.51 -11.26 7.22
CA LEU A 217 -34.37 -10.78 7.99
C LEU A 217 -33.08 -11.03 7.20
N LEU A 218 -32.33 -9.96 6.93
CA LEU A 218 -30.92 -10.05 6.58
C LEU A 218 -30.12 -9.78 7.86
N ALA A 219 -29.55 -10.83 8.44
CA ALA A 219 -28.75 -10.71 9.64
C ALA A 219 -27.46 -9.93 9.35
N GLY A 220 -27.15 -8.96 10.21
CA GLY A 220 -25.89 -8.23 10.15
C GLY A 220 -24.70 -9.13 10.49
N VAL A 221 -23.53 -8.76 9.97
CA VAL A 221 -22.28 -9.49 10.23
C VAL A 221 -21.47 -8.76 11.31
N PHE A 222 -21.08 -9.51 12.33
CA PHE A 222 -20.12 -9.09 13.35
C PHE A 222 -18.83 -9.90 13.20
N ALA A 223 -17.87 -9.36 12.46
CA ALA A 223 -16.57 -9.97 12.23
C ALA A 223 -15.49 -9.16 12.96
N PRO A 224 -14.53 -9.78 13.67
CA PRO A 224 -13.48 -9.02 14.34
C PRO A 224 -12.64 -8.21 13.34
N GLY A 225 -12.28 -6.98 13.70
CA GLY A 225 -11.58 -6.05 12.81
C GLY A 225 -12.47 -5.38 11.75
N ARG A 226 -13.75 -5.75 11.65
CA ARG A 226 -14.76 -5.09 10.83
C ARG A 226 -15.78 -4.43 11.75
N GLN A 227 -16.13 -3.20 11.42
CA GLN A 227 -17.24 -2.54 12.10
C GLN A 227 -18.53 -3.35 11.84
N PRO A 228 -19.52 -3.40 12.77
CA PRO A 228 -20.72 -4.21 12.56
C PRO A 228 -21.58 -3.72 11.39
N ASP A 229 -22.41 -4.60 10.86
CA ASP A 229 -23.69 -4.19 10.27
C ASP A 229 -24.81 -4.50 11.27
N GLY A 230 -25.81 -3.63 11.34
CA GLY A 230 -27.08 -3.96 11.98
C GLY A 230 -27.85 -4.98 11.14
N ASN A 231 -28.89 -5.57 11.74
CA ASN A 231 -29.85 -6.36 10.97
C ASN A 231 -30.66 -5.44 10.05
N SER A 232 -30.93 -5.91 8.83
CA SER A 232 -31.94 -5.30 7.98
C SER A 232 -33.20 -6.16 7.93
N VAL A 233 -34.36 -5.51 8.00
CA VAL A 233 -35.65 -6.20 7.84
C VAL A 233 -36.28 -5.76 6.53
N LEU A 234 -36.68 -6.70 5.68
CA LEU A 234 -37.47 -6.42 4.48
C LEU A 234 -38.92 -6.81 4.73
N LEU A 235 -39.82 -5.84 4.58
CA LEU A 235 -41.25 -6.01 4.73
C LEU A 235 -41.92 -5.93 3.36
N GLU A 236 -42.78 -6.89 3.09
CA GLU A 236 -43.57 -6.92 1.88
C GLU A 236 -44.70 -5.89 1.95
N ALA A 237 -44.77 -4.97 0.98
CA ALA A 237 -45.84 -4.00 0.85
C ALA A 237 -46.41 -3.97 -0.59
N PRO A 238 -47.63 -3.42 -0.81
CA PRO A 238 -48.24 -3.35 -2.13
C PRO A 238 -47.38 -2.62 -3.18
N GLY A 239 -46.64 -1.58 -2.77
CA GLY A 239 -45.77 -0.79 -3.66
C GLY A 239 -44.37 -1.35 -3.89
N GLY A 240 -43.97 -2.41 -3.17
CA GLY A 240 -42.61 -2.95 -3.19
C GLY A 240 -42.13 -3.35 -1.79
N TRP A 241 -40.83 -3.58 -1.65
CA TRP A 241 -40.21 -3.87 -0.36
C TRP A 241 -39.99 -2.59 0.44
N VAL A 242 -40.30 -2.63 1.72
CA VAL A 242 -39.87 -1.63 2.71
C VAL A 242 -38.67 -2.21 3.45
N VAL A 243 -37.54 -1.51 3.44
CA VAL A 243 -36.32 -1.93 4.11
C VAL A 243 -36.14 -1.14 5.39
N VAL A 244 -36.06 -1.82 6.53
CA VAL A 244 -35.65 -1.22 7.81
C VAL A 244 -34.15 -1.38 7.93
N ASP A 245 -33.44 -0.25 7.95
CA ASP A 245 -31.97 -0.13 7.99
C ASP A 245 -31.22 -0.79 6.83
N THR A 246 -30.11 -0.20 6.39
CA THR A 246 -29.48 -0.53 5.09
C THR A 246 -28.05 -1.06 5.18
N GLY A 247 -27.53 -1.23 6.39
CA GLY A 247 -26.15 -1.64 6.64
C GLY A 247 -25.14 -0.50 6.42
N ARG A 248 -23.94 -0.68 6.95
CA ARG A 248 -22.75 0.15 6.71
C ARG A 248 -22.01 -0.30 5.45
N HIS A 249 -21.96 -1.61 5.21
CA HIS A 249 -21.08 -2.19 4.20
C HIS A 249 -21.81 -2.55 2.91
N LEU A 250 -21.05 -2.49 1.82
CA LEU A 250 -21.56 -2.63 0.46
C LEU A 250 -22.12 -4.03 0.15
N ASP A 251 -21.52 -5.07 0.72
CA ASP A 251 -21.99 -6.46 0.63
C ASP A 251 -23.38 -6.62 1.25
N HIS A 252 -23.61 -6.06 2.43
CA HIS A 252 -24.92 -6.05 3.10
C HIS A 252 -25.97 -5.36 2.24
N THR A 253 -25.68 -4.15 1.76
CA THR A 253 -26.63 -3.40 0.91
C THR A 253 -26.87 -4.08 -0.45
N ARG A 254 -25.86 -4.72 -1.04
CA ARG A 254 -26.02 -5.48 -2.29
C ARG A 254 -26.93 -6.69 -2.12
N ALA A 255 -26.84 -7.39 -0.99
CA ALA A 255 -27.74 -8.51 -0.72
C ALA A 255 -29.22 -8.07 -0.68
N LEU A 256 -29.52 -6.85 -0.20
CA LEU A 256 -30.86 -6.26 -0.26
C LEU A 256 -31.31 -5.98 -1.71
N VAL A 257 -30.41 -5.43 -2.54
CA VAL A 257 -30.68 -5.17 -3.97
C VAL A 257 -30.93 -6.48 -4.72
N GLU A 258 -30.09 -7.48 -4.51
CA GLU A 258 -30.19 -8.81 -5.12
C GLU A 258 -31.48 -9.51 -4.71
N PHE A 259 -31.83 -9.45 -3.42
CA PHE A 259 -33.10 -9.97 -2.91
C PHE A 259 -34.31 -9.40 -3.65
N ALA A 260 -34.35 -8.06 -3.81
CA ALA A 260 -35.42 -7.35 -4.48
C ALA A 260 -35.49 -7.69 -5.98
N ARG A 261 -34.34 -7.71 -6.66
CA ARG A 261 -34.21 -8.06 -8.08
C ARG A 261 -34.65 -9.50 -8.36
N ASN A 262 -34.20 -10.45 -7.55
CA ASN A 262 -34.54 -11.87 -7.71
C ASN A 262 -36.05 -12.12 -7.55
N ARG A 263 -36.73 -11.30 -6.73
CA ARG A 263 -38.19 -11.34 -6.55
C ARG A 263 -38.96 -10.44 -7.50
N LYS A 264 -38.27 -9.77 -8.43
CA LYS A 264 -38.85 -8.86 -9.44
C LYS A 264 -39.76 -7.79 -8.82
N ARG A 265 -39.39 -7.28 -7.65
CA ARG A 265 -40.12 -6.23 -6.93
C ARG A 265 -39.15 -5.17 -6.42
N PRO A 266 -39.43 -3.87 -6.62
CA PRO A 266 -38.51 -2.82 -6.23
C PRO A 266 -38.44 -2.67 -4.70
N ILE A 267 -37.37 -2.08 -4.18
CA ILE A 267 -37.39 -1.45 -2.86
C ILE A 267 -38.09 -0.10 -3.02
N ALA A 268 -39.24 0.05 -2.36
CA ALA A 268 -40.11 1.22 -2.46
C ALA A 268 -39.84 2.24 -1.34
N ALA A 269 -39.40 1.78 -0.17
CA ALA A 269 -39.09 2.66 0.94
C ALA A 269 -37.95 2.13 1.81
N ILE A 270 -37.24 3.05 2.46
CA ILE A 270 -36.31 2.80 3.55
C ILE A 270 -36.89 3.42 4.82
N VAL A 271 -36.89 2.67 5.92
CA VAL A 271 -37.15 3.18 7.26
C VAL A 271 -35.84 3.11 8.04
N ASN A 272 -35.29 4.25 8.43
CA ASN A 272 -34.12 4.26 9.31
C ASN A 272 -34.55 4.32 10.77
N SER A 273 -34.06 3.38 11.58
CA SER A 273 -34.39 3.29 13.01
C SER A 273 -33.79 4.44 13.81
N HIS A 274 -32.48 4.64 13.73
CA HIS A 274 -31.73 5.74 14.37
C HIS A 274 -30.42 6.06 13.61
N TRP A 275 -29.72 7.12 14.03
CA TRP A 275 -28.43 7.47 13.45
C TRP A 275 -27.29 6.60 14.02
N HIS A 276 -26.77 5.69 13.20
CA HIS A 276 -25.38 5.24 13.16
C HIS A 276 -25.06 4.73 11.75
N LEU A 277 -23.79 4.73 11.36
CA LEU A 277 -23.38 4.35 10.01
C LEU A 277 -23.83 2.93 9.60
N ASP A 278 -23.97 2.00 10.55
CA ASP A 278 -24.47 0.63 10.35
C ASP A 278 -25.96 0.48 10.06
N HIS A 279 -26.73 1.57 10.17
CA HIS A 279 -28.16 1.57 9.85
C HIS A 279 -28.48 2.34 8.57
N LEU A 280 -27.61 3.24 8.13
CA LEU A 280 -27.88 4.20 7.05
C LEU A 280 -26.82 4.25 5.94
N GLY A 281 -25.71 3.54 6.07
CA GLY A 281 -24.61 3.57 5.10
C GLY A 281 -25.01 3.13 3.68
N GLY A 282 -25.98 2.23 3.57
CA GLY A 282 -26.51 1.73 2.30
C GLY A 282 -27.52 2.65 1.60
N ASN A 283 -27.99 3.72 2.24
CA ASN A 283 -29.07 4.57 1.72
C ASN A 283 -28.72 5.17 0.34
N ALA A 284 -27.49 5.66 0.17
CA ALA A 284 -27.05 6.28 -1.07
C ALA A 284 -27.05 5.28 -2.25
N LEU A 285 -26.59 4.05 -2.00
CA LEU A 285 -26.63 2.99 -3.00
C LEU A 285 -28.07 2.64 -3.35
N LEU A 286 -28.94 2.40 -2.37
CA LEU A 286 -30.32 2.05 -2.65
C LEU A 286 -31.03 3.14 -3.44
N ARG A 287 -30.83 4.43 -3.11
CA ARG A 287 -31.43 5.55 -3.87
C ARG A 287 -30.96 5.61 -5.32
N ARG A 288 -29.73 5.18 -5.58
CA ARG A 288 -29.21 5.08 -6.95
C ARG A 288 -29.84 3.91 -7.70
N GLU A 289 -29.99 2.75 -7.07
CA GLU A 289 -30.54 1.55 -7.71
C GLU A 289 -32.07 1.60 -7.84
N PHE A 290 -32.77 2.31 -6.94
CA PHE A 290 -34.22 2.51 -6.93
C PHE A 290 -34.55 4.01 -6.78
N PRO A 291 -34.51 4.80 -7.87
CA PRO A 291 -34.64 6.26 -7.83
C PRO A 291 -35.98 6.78 -7.28
N ALA A 292 -37.03 5.97 -7.34
CA ALA A 292 -38.35 6.30 -6.83
C ALA A 292 -38.55 5.94 -5.34
N LEU A 293 -37.51 5.43 -4.66
CA LEU A 293 -37.65 5.04 -3.26
C LEU A 293 -37.83 6.26 -2.35
N GLU A 294 -38.67 6.09 -1.34
CA GLU A 294 -38.85 7.05 -0.25
C GLU A 294 -37.93 6.73 0.94
N VAL A 295 -37.41 7.74 1.63
CA VAL A 295 -36.66 7.54 2.89
C VAL A 295 -37.44 8.15 4.04
N ILE A 296 -37.82 7.30 4.98
CA ILE A 296 -38.54 7.65 6.21
C ILE A 296 -37.53 7.56 7.37
N ALA A 297 -37.33 8.65 8.09
CA ALA A 297 -36.46 8.71 9.25
C ALA A 297 -37.12 9.52 10.36
N SER A 298 -36.78 9.23 11.61
CA SER A 298 -37.18 10.07 12.73
C SER A 298 -36.38 11.39 12.72
N GLY A 299 -36.97 12.46 13.25
CA GLY A 299 -36.30 13.76 13.41
C GLY A 299 -35.31 13.81 14.57
N ALA A 300 -34.84 12.67 15.10
CA ALA A 300 -33.95 12.58 16.26
C ALA A 300 -32.49 12.97 15.92
N PHE A 301 -32.35 14.09 15.23
CA PHE A 301 -31.12 14.83 14.97
C PHE A 301 -31.23 16.16 15.73
N ASP A 302 -31.10 16.11 17.05
CA ASP A 302 -30.84 17.29 17.89
C ASP A 302 -29.38 17.29 18.33
#